data_AF-A0A3M1L499-F1
#
_entry.id   AF-A0A3M1L499-F1
#
_cell.length_a   1.000
_cell.length_b   1.000
_cell.length_c   1.000
_cell.angle_alpha   90.00
_cell.angle_beta   90.00
_cell.angle_gamma   90.00
#
_symmetry.space_group_name_H-M   'P 1'
#
loop_
_entity.id
_entity.type
_entity.pdbx_description
1 polymer ?
#
loop_
_entity_poly.entity_id
_entity_poly.type
_entity_poly.pdbx_seq_one_letter_code
_entity_poly.pdbx_strand_id
1 'polypeptide(L)'
;MLLVKGLSKAEVLPIQLTLAAAPAFLVSIFAAIRLANFNLDTRQKDKFIGLPTPSCAIFAVGLMLIHHYDSFGWGTLVTEPWFVYPLIPLLCFLLIAEFPMFSFKFEKLEWAGNQIRFIFAGVSLILLVFLREAAIALLIPAYILFSTLDNYLSRHLNSH
;
A
#
# COMPACT_ATOMS: atom_id res chain seq x y z
N MET A 1 -34.50 -3.69 17.13
CA MET A 1 -34.17 -4.49 18.34
C MET A 1 -32.94 -5.40 18.18
N LEU A 2 -32.58 -5.85 16.96
CA LEU A 2 -31.32 -6.60 16.70
C LEU A 2 -30.06 -5.71 16.65
N LEU A 3 -30.16 -4.47 16.15
CA LEU A 3 -29.04 -3.51 16.12
C LEU A 3 -28.57 -3.06 17.53
N VAL A 4 -29.49 -2.94 18.49
CA VAL A 4 -29.19 -2.47 19.85
C VAL A 4 -28.48 -3.54 20.69
N LYS A 5 -28.80 -4.82 20.48
CA LYS A 5 -28.16 -5.94 21.19
C LYS A 5 -26.72 -6.19 20.73
N GLY A 6 -26.38 -5.85 19.48
CA GLY A 6 -25.01 -5.89 18.96
C GLY A 6 -24.14 -4.74 19.49
N LEU A 7 -24.72 -3.55 19.61
CA LEU A 7 -24.07 -2.37 20.21
C LEU A 7 -23.82 -2.52 21.72
N SER A 8 -24.65 -3.28 22.44
CA SER A 8 -24.47 -3.53 23.88
C SER A 8 -23.23 -4.36 24.22
N LYS A 9 -22.65 -5.07 23.23
CA LYS A 9 -21.39 -5.81 23.36
C LYS A 9 -20.22 -5.14 22.65
N ALA A 10 -20.45 -3.98 22.01
CA ALA A 10 -19.34 -3.19 21.52
C ALA A 10 -18.55 -2.76 22.76
N GLU A 11 -17.34 -3.28 22.92
CA GLU A 11 -16.30 -2.59 23.68
C GLU A 11 -16.27 -1.18 23.12
N VAL A 12 -16.92 -0.24 23.81
CA VAL A 12 -16.89 1.16 23.44
C VAL A 12 -15.44 1.56 23.62
N LEU A 13 -14.71 1.61 22.50
CA LEU A 13 -13.31 2.00 22.48
C LEU A 13 -13.19 3.33 23.24
N PRO A 14 -12.25 3.44 24.19
CA PRO A 14 -12.12 4.65 25.00
C PRO A 14 -12.02 5.87 24.08
N ILE A 15 -12.68 6.97 24.43
CA ILE A 15 -12.79 8.15 23.57
C ILE A 15 -11.42 8.66 23.09
N GLN A 16 -10.39 8.48 23.90
CA GLN A 16 -9.00 8.79 23.57
C GLN A 16 -8.47 7.95 22.41
N LEU A 17 -8.77 6.64 22.40
CA LEU A 17 -8.37 5.73 21.33
C LEU A 17 -9.14 6.04 20.03
N THR A 18 -10.41 6.39 20.13
CA THR A 18 -11.23 6.82 18.99
C THR A 18 -10.68 8.10 18.35
N LEU A 19 -10.29 9.10 19.16
CA LEU A 19 -9.68 10.33 18.66
C LEU A 19 -8.27 10.10 18.10
N ALA A 20 -7.47 9.23 18.71
CA ALA A 20 -6.14 8.89 18.21
C ALA A 20 -6.18 8.15 16.86
N ALA A 21 -7.19 7.31 16.63
CA ALA A 21 -7.38 6.60 15.36
C ALA A 21 -8.08 7.44 14.28
N ALA A 22 -8.78 8.52 14.65
CA ALA A 22 -9.57 9.34 13.72
C ALA A 22 -8.79 9.83 12.48
N PRO A 23 -7.51 10.24 12.57
CA PRO A 23 -6.74 10.67 11.40
C PRO A 23 -6.57 9.58 10.33
N ALA A 24 -6.63 8.29 10.68
CA ALA A 24 -6.52 7.21 9.71
C ALA A 24 -7.67 7.20 8.69
N PHE A 25 -8.84 7.75 9.04
CA PHE A 25 -9.97 7.89 8.10
C PHE A 25 -9.67 8.84 6.93
N LEU A 26 -8.65 9.69 7.03
CA LEU A 26 -8.17 10.48 5.89
C LEU A 26 -7.73 9.58 4.74
N VAL A 27 -7.12 8.42 5.05
CA VAL A 27 -6.71 7.44 4.03
C VAL A 27 -7.94 6.91 3.28
N SER A 28 -9.04 6.63 3.98
CA SER A 28 -10.31 6.20 3.38
C SER A 28 -10.94 7.27 2.49
N ILE A 29 -10.90 8.54 2.91
CA ILE A 29 -11.38 9.67 2.09
C ILE A 29 -10.54 9.80 0.81
N PHE A 30 -9.21 9.76 0.92
CA PHE A 30 -8.31 9.85 -0.24
C PHE A 30 -8.44 8.64 -1.17
N ALA A 31 -8.71 7.45 -0.64
CA ALA A 31 -9.02 6.27 -1.44
C ALA A 31 -10.31 6.45 -2.26
N ALA A 32 -11.35 7.09 -1.69
CA ALA A 32 -12.58 7.42 -2.41
C ALA A 32 -12.33 8.46 -3.51
N ILE A 33 -11.55 9.51 -3.23
CA ILE A 33 -11.15 10.53 -4.22
C ILE A 33 -10.38 9.87 -5.37
N ARG A 34 -9.42 9.00 -5.05
CA ARG A 34 -8.66 8.23 -6.06
C ARG A 34 -9.60 7.41 -6.94
N LEU A 35 -10.59 6.72 -6.36
CA LEU A 35 -11.55 5.93 -7.14
C LEU A 35 -12.40 6.80 -8.06
N ALA A 36 -12.83 7.98 -7.60
CA ALA A 36 -13.53 8.94 -8.44
C ALA A 36 -12.65 9.41 -9.60
N ASN A 37 -11.38 9.75 -9.34
CA ASN A 37 -10.42 10.13 -10.38
C ASN A 37 -10.17 8.99 -11.37
N PHE A 38 -10.02 7.75 -10.89
CA PHE A 38 -9.86 6.56 -11.72
C PHE A 38 -11.05 6.35 -12.66
N ASN A 39 -12.27 6.56 -12.18
CA ASN A 39 -13.48 6.41 -12.99
C ASN A 39 -13.66 7.50 -14.05
N LEU A 40 -13.08 8.69 -13.84
CA LEU A 40 -13.17 9.83 -14.77
C LEU A 40 -11.97 9.94 -15.72
N ASP A 41 -10.82 9.39 -15.36
CA ASP A 41 -9.56 9.54 -16.11
C ASP A 41 -9.45 8.53 -17.26
N THR A 42 -9.56 9.03 -18.48
CA THR A 42 -9.46 8.23 -19.72
C THR A 42 -8.02 7.81 -20.07
N ARG A 43 -7.01 8.31 -19.34
CA ARG A 43 -5.58 8.00 -19.53
C ARG A 43 -5.14 6.68 -18.89
N GLN A 44 -5.96 6.07 -18.01
CA GLN A 44 -5.63 4.90 -17.18
C GLN A 44 -5.63 3.54 -17.94
N LYS A 45 -5.31 3.49 -19.23
CA LYS A 45 -5.48 2.25 -20.02
C LYS A 45 -4.38 1.21 -19.79
N ASP A 46 -3.12 1.64 -19.69
CA ASP A 46 -1.97 0.71 -19.68
C ASP A 46 -1.10 0.78 -18.41
N LYS A 47 -1.18 1.87 -17.64
CA LYS A 47 -0.43 2.07 -16.40
C LYS A 47 -1.33 2.64 -15.31
N PHE A 48 -1.14 2.14 -14.09
CA PHE A 48 -1.79 2.73 -12.92
C PHE A 48 -1.13 4.07 -12.61
N ILE A 49 -1.95 5.08 -12.31
CA ILE A 49 -1.46 6.39 -11.85
C ILE A 49 -1.63 6.48 -10.34
N GLY A 50 -0.52 6.63 -9.62
CA GLY A 50 -0.44 6.63 -8.15
C GLY A 50 -0.61 5.24 -7.52
N LEU A 51 -0.52 5.18 -6.18
CA LEU A 51 -0.59 3.94 -5.41
C LEU A 51 -2.00 3.30 -5.44
N PRO A 52 -2.18 2.09 -6.02
CA PRO A 52 -3.48 1.42 -6.03
C PRO A 52 -4.09 1.27 -4.64
N THR A 53 -5.39 1.52 -4.52
CA THR A 53 -6.14 1.30 -3.28
C THR A 53 -5.97 -0.13 -2.74
N PRO A 54 -5.96 -1.19 -3.58
CA PRO A 54 -5.65 -2.53 -3.10
C PRO A 54 -4.25 -2.65 -2.48
N SER A 55 -3.23 -2.03 -3.06
CA SER A 55 -1.87 -2.02 -2.52
C SER A 55 -1.78 -1.27 -1.18
N CYS A 56 -2.49 -0.15 -1.04
CA CYS A 56 -2.60 0.57 0.22
C CYS A 56 -3.28 -0.28 1.32
N ALA A 57 -4.35 -1.01 0.96
CA ALA A 57 -5.01 -1.93 1.88
C ALA A 57 -4.09 -3.09 2.31
N ILE A 58 -3.35 -3.68 1.37
CA ILE A 58 -2.36 -4.73 1.67
C ILE A 58 -1.29 -4.21 2.64
N PHE A 59 -0.81 -2.98 2.44
CA PHE A 59 0.14 -2.36 3.36
C PHE A 59 -0.41 -2.24 4.78
N ALA A 60 -1.63 -1.70 4.92
CA ALA A 60 -2.29 -1.57 6.22
C ALA A 60 -2.53 -2.92 6.92
N VAL A 61 -2.96 -3.94 6.17
CA VAL A 61 -3.09 -5.31 6.67
C VAL A 61 -1.72 -5.87 7.08
N GLY A 62 -0.67 -5.62 6.30
CA GLY A 62 0.69 -6.02 6.63
C GLY A 62 1.18 -5.44 7.97
N LEU A 63 0.90 -4.16 8.25
CA LEU A 63 1.23 -3.55 9.54
C LEU A 63 0.50 -4.23 10.71
N MET A 64 -0.79 -4.58 10.52
CA MET A 64 -1.56 -5.33 11.50
C MET A 64 -0.97 -6.72 11.74
N LEU A 65 -0.51 -7.40 10.70
CA LEU A 65 0.13 -8.72 10.82
C LEU A 65 1.48 -8.64 11.55
N ILE A 66 2.28 -7.60 11.30
CA ILE A 66 3.51 -7.33 12.05
C ILE A 66 3.21 -7.18 13.54
N HIS A 67 2.17 -6.42 13.89
CA HIS A 67 1.76 -6.25 15.29
C HIS A 67 1.27 -7.56 15.92
N HIS A 68 0.49 -8.35 15.19
CA HIS A 68 -0.16 -9.55 15.74
C HIS A 68 0.83 -10.69 16.01
N TYR A 69 1.74 -10.97 15.06
CA TYR A 69 2.67 -12.09 15.19
C TYR A 69 3.99 -11.69 15.86
N ASP A 70 4.44 -10.45 15.65
CA ASP A 70 5.65 -9.87 16.24
C ASP A 70 6.93 -10.75 16.14
N SER A 71 7.07 -11.56 15.08
CA SER A 71 8.19 -12.51 14.95
C SER A 71 9.57 -11.83 14.93
N PHE A 72 9.62 -10.52 14.66
CA PHE A 72 10.85 -9.73 14.54
C PHE A 72 10.98 -8.64 15.62
N GLY A 73 10.07 -8.55 16.59
CA GLY A 73 10.08 -7.51 17.62
C GLY A 73 9.74 -6.11 17.10
N TRP A 74 8.96 -6.03 16.02
CA TRP A 74 8.52 -4.77 15.38
C TRP A 74 7.09 -4.39 15.75
N GLY A 75 6.40 -5.18 16.58
CA GLY A 75 5.02 -4.95 16.94
C GLY A 75 4.79 -3.63 17.66
N THR A 76 5.77 -3.18 18.46
CA THR A 76 5.75 -1.87 19.12
C THR A 76 5.95 -0.73 18.11
N LEU A 77 6.92 -0.89 17.20
CA LEU A 77 7.24 0.09 16.15
C LEU A 77 6.00 0.47 15.32
N VAL A 78 5.21 -0.52 14.88
CA VAL A 78 4.05 -0.28 14.01
C VAL A 78 2.84 0.31 14.73
N THR A 79 2.88 0.37 16.07
CA THR A 79 1.87 1.04 16.91
C THR A 79 2.32 2.39 17.44
N GLU A 80 3.61 2.72 17.30
CA GLU A 80 4.15 3.96 17.83
C GLU A 80 3.58 5.19 17.09
N PRO A 81 3.08 6.21 17.82
CA PRO A 81 2.56 7.44 17.24
C PRO A 81 3.51 8.12 16.26
N TRP A 82 4.81 8.15 16.56
CA TRP A 82 5.82 8.78 15.72
C TRP A 82 5.97 8.07 14.36
N PHE A 83 5.62 6.79 14.27
CA PHE A 83 5.63 6.02 13.04
C PHE A 83 4.30 6.15 12.29
N VAL A 84 3.16 5.98 12.96
CA VAL A 84 1.83 5.94 12.33
C VAL A 84 1.37 7.31 11.87
N TYR A 85 1.58 8.39 12.65
CA TYR A 85 1.05 9.70 12.28
C TYR A 85 1.66 10.29 11.01
N PRO A 86 2.98 10.20 10.75
CA PRO A 86 3.56 10.61 9.47
C PRO A 86 3.15 9.71 8.29
N LEU A 87 2.84 8.44 8.56
CA LEU A 87 2.45 7.48 7.54
C LEU A 87 1.09 7.80 6.91
N ILE A 88 0.16 8.37 7.68
CA ILE A 88 -1.17 8.79 7.21
C ILE A 88 -1.10 9.80 6.05
N PRO A 89 -0.51 11.01 6.21
CA PRO A 89 -0.42 11.97 5.13
C PRO A 89 0.45 11.45 3.97
N LEU A 90 1.46 10.62 4.25
CA LEU A 90 2.26 9.96 3.21
C LEU A 90 1.39 9.04 2.33
N LEU A 91 0.55 8.19 2.93
CA LEU A 91 -0.38 7.32 2.19
C LEU A 91 -1.43 8.12 1.44
N CYS A 92 -1.99 9.18 2.04
CA CYS A 92 -2.90 10.11 1.37
C CYS A 92 -2.24 10.71 0.12
N PHE A 93 -1.00 11.20 0.24
CA PHE A 93 -0.24 11.72 -0.90
C PHE A 93 -0.04 10.65 -1.97
N LEU A 94 0.45 9.47 -1.60
CA LEU A 94 0.71 8.34 -2.52
C LEU A 94 -0.55 7.90 -3.28
N LEU A 95 -1.73 7.94 -2.66
CA LEU A 95 -3.00 7.56 -3.28
C LEU A 95 -3.39 8.48 -4.45
N ILE A 96 -3.08 9.78 -4.36
CA ILE A 96 -3.48 10.79 -5.36
C ILE A 96 -2.29 11.22 -6.24
N ALA A 97 -1.05 10.91 -5.87
CA ALA A 97 0.13 11.26 -6.64
C ALA A 97 0.06 10.75 -8.09
N GLU A 98 0.41 11.62 -9.05
CA GLU A 98 0.43 11.29 -10.48
C GLU A 98 1.70 10.52 -10.90
N PHE A 99 2.04 9.49 -10.14
CA PHE A 99 3.23 8.69 -10.37
C PHE A 99 2.87 7.37 -11.06
N PRO A 100 3.38 7.08 -12.29
CA PRO A 100 3.01 5.86 -12.99
C PRO A 100 3.59 4.64 -12.27
N MET A 101 2.76 3.65 -11.97
CA MET A 101 3.20 2.38 -11.38
C MET A 101 3.11 1.26 -12.41
N PHE A 102 4.05 0.33 -12.37
CA PHE A 102 4.07 -0.77 -13.33
C PHE A 102 2.91 -1.73 -13.02
N SER A 103 2.23 -2.20 -14.06
CA SER A 103 1.20 -3.23 -13.91
C SER A 103 1.83 -4.59 -13.65
N PHE A 104 1.22 -5.39 -12.77
CA PHE A 104 1.57 -6.80 -12.54
C PHE A 104 1.15 -7.72 -13.70
N LYS A 105 0.39 -7.21 -14.67
CA LYS A 105 -0.05 -7.99 -15.83
C LYS A 105 1.10 -8.19 -16.81
N PHE A 106 1.44 -9.44 -17.10
CA PHE A 106 2.33 -9.79 -18.19
C PHE A 106 1.54 -9.78 -19.51
N GLU A 107 2.02 -9.04 -20.51
CA GLU A 107 1.45 -9.09 -21.87
C GLU A 107 2.06 -10.23 -22.69
N LYS A 108 3.35 -10.47 -22.51
CA LYS A 108 4.10 -11.60 -23.08
C LYS A 108 5.03 -12.15 -22.00
N LEU A 109 5.21 -13.46 -21.97
CA LEU A 109 6.16 -14.16 -21.08
C LEU A 109 7.60 -14.10 -21.63
N GLU A 110 7.98 -12.94 -22.16
CA GLU A 110 9.31 -12.68 -22.69
C GLU A 110 10.09 -11.85 -21.69
N TRP A 111 11.40 -12.11 -21.57
CA TRP A 111 12.28 -11.35 -20.68
C TRP A 111 12.39 -9.88 -21.11
N ALA A 112 12.51 -9.63 -22.41
CA ALA A 112 12.60 -8.29 -22.97
C ALA A 112 11.29 -7.52 -22.75
N GLY A 113 11.36 -6.40 -22.03
CA GLY A 113 10.22 -5.54 -21.71
C GLY A 113 9.51 -5.87 -20.39
N ASN A 114 9.89 -6.95 -19.70
CA ASN A 114 9.31 -7.35 -18.41
C ASN A 114 10.35 -7.52 -17.29
N GLN A 115 11.57 -7.03 -17.48
CA GLN A 115 12.70 -7.26 -16.57
C GLN A 115 12.36 -6.83 -15.13
N ILE A 116 11.79 -5.63 -14.95
CA ILE A 116 11.38 -5.13 -13.64
C ILE A 116 10.34 -6.05 -12.97
N ARG A 117 9.37 -6.58 -13.73
CA ARG A 117 8.34 -7.50 -13.22
C ARG A 117 8.95 -8.81 -12.73
N PHE A 118 9.87 -9.39 -13.49
CA PHE A 118 10.57 -10.62 -13.09
C PHE A 118 11.47 -10.42 -11.87
N ILE A 119 12.24 -9.32 -11.84
CA ILE A 119 13.10 -9.00 -10.70
C ILE A 119 12.25 -8.76 -9.45
N PHE A 120 11.17 -7.97 -9.58
CA PHE A 120 10.25 -7.73 -8.46
C PHE A 120 9.61 -9.02 -7.96
N ALA A 121 9.22 -9.94 -8.84
CA ALA A 121 8.67 -11.25 -8.43
C ALA A 121 9.70 -12.08 -7.65
N GLY A 122 10.96 -12.11 -8.10
CA GLY A 122 12.06 -12.78 -7.40
C GLY A 122 12.33 -12.17 -6.02
N VAL A 123 12.42 -10.84 -5.95
CA VAL A 123 12.56 -10.09 -4.69
C VAL A 123 11.38 -10.37 -3.76
N SER A 124 10.17 -10.42 -4.31
CA SER A 124 8.96 -10.70 -3.52
C SER A 124 9.01 -12.09 -2.88
N LEU A 125 9.47 -13.10 -3.63
CA LEU A 125 9.62 -14.46 -3.12
C LEU A 125 10.67 -14.51 -2.00
N ILE A 126 11.80 -13.83 -2.18
CA ILE A 126 12.84 -13.71 -1.16
C ILE A 126 12.26 -13.07 0.10
N LEU A 127 11.58 -11.93 -0.02
CA LEU A 127 10.95 -11.25 1.11
C LEU A 127 9.97 -12.17 1.83
N LEU A 128 9.10 -12.88 1.11
CA LEU A 128 8.13 -13.80 1.71
C LEU A 128 8.78 -14.95 2.48
N VAL A 129 9.88 -15.53 1.97
CA VAL A 129 10.58 -16.65 2.62
C VAL A 129 11.30 -16.19 3.89
N PHE A 130 11.99 -15.04 3.84
CA PHE A 130 12.83 -14.58 4.96
C PHE A 130 12.04 -13.76 6.00
N LEU A 131 11.09 -12.92 5.57
CA LEU A 131 10.37 -11.97 6.43
C LEU A 131 8.91 -12.39 6.71
N ARG A 132 8.40 -13.47 6.09
CA ARG A 132 7.10 -14.07 6.38
C ARG A 132 5.96 -13.05 6.37
N GLU A 133 5.27 -12.83 7.49
CA GLU A 133 4.18 -11.87 7.61
C GLU A 133 4.61 -10.41 7.44
N ALA A 134 5.83 -10.05 7.83
CA ALA A 134 6.35 -8.70 7.68
C ALA A 134 6.61 -8.36 6.20
N ALA A 135 6.80 -9.38 5.36
CA ALA A 135 6.94 -9.20 3.91
C ALA A 135 5.70 -8.52 3.30
N ILE A 136 4.50 -8.79 3.81
CA ILE A 136 3.26 -8.25 3.25
C ILE A 136 3.24 -6.71 3.28
N ALA A 137 3.70 -6.12 4.40
CA ALA A 137 3.87 -4.67 4.48
C ALA A 137 5.05 -4.20 3.62
N LEU A 138 6.20 -4.86 3.71
CA LEU A 138 7.44 -4.39 3.07
C LEU A 138 7.45 -4.52 1.54
N LEU A 139 6.60 -5.38 0.99
CA LEU A 139 6.38 -5.51 -0.45
C LEU A 139 5.85 -4.21 -1.07
N ILE A 140 5.09 -3.40 -0.33
CA ILE A 140 4.48 -2.18 -0.88
C ILE A 140 5.49 -1.04 -1.04
N PRO A 141 6.33 -0.71 -0.03
CA PRO A 141 7.48 0.17 -0.24
C PRO A 141 8.43 -0.34 -1.34
N ALA A 142 8.69 -1.65 -1.40
CA ALA A 142 9.50 -2.23 -2.48
C ALA A 142 8.84 -2.00 -3.85
N TYR A 143 7.54 -2.23 -3.97
CA TYR A 143 6.78 -2.00 -5.20
C TYR A 143 6.85 -0.53 -5.67
N ILE A 144 6.72 0.41 -4.74
CA ILE A 144 6.87 1.84 -5.01
C ILE A 144 8.29 2.13 -5.52
N LEU A 145 9.32 1.60 -4.83
CA LEU A 145 10.73 1.78 -5.22
C LEU A 145 11.00 1.21 -6.62
N PHE A 146 10.60 -0.02 -6.90
CA PHE A 146 10.77 -0.62 -8.22
C PHE A 146 10.03 0.16 -9.32
N SER A 147 8.85 0.70 -9.02
CA SER A 147 8.13 1.58 -9.94
C SER A 147 8.90 2.89 -10.20
N THR A 148 9.53 3.48 -9.18
CA THR A 148 10.41 4.67 -9.35
C THR A 148 11.63 4.38 -10.20
N LEU A 149 12.24 3.20 -10.02
CA LEU A 149 13.38 2.77 -10.82
C LEU A 149 12.98 2.50 -12.28
N ASP A 150 11.84 1.84 -12.51
CA ASP A 150 11.32 1.58 -13.87
C ASP A 150 11.07 2.87 -14.65
N ASN A 151 10.44 3.86 -14.01
CA ASN A 151 10.20 5.15 -14.64
C ASN A 151 11.49 5.93 -14.89
N TYR A 152 12.46 5.86 -13.98
CA TYR A 152 13.76 6.49 -14.17
C TYR A 152 14.51 5.87 -15.35
N LEU A 153 14.58 4.54 -15.41
CA LEU A 153 15.24 3.80 -16.49
C LEU A 153 14.57 4.04 -17.84
N SER A 154 13.23 3.99 -17.88
CA SER A 154 12.44 4.24 -19.09
C SER A 154 12.66 5.65 -19.64
N ARG A 155 12.80 6.67 -18.77
CA ARG A 155 13.10 8.03 -19.20
C ARG A 155 14.49 8.16 -19.81
N HIS A 156 15.49 7.47 -19.27
CA HIS A 156 16.87 7.56 -19.76
C HIS A 156 17.09 6.78 -21.08
N LEU A 157 16.42 5.64 -21.24
CA LEU A 157 16.49 4.86 -22.49
C LEU A 157 15.80 5.56 -23.66
N ASN A 158 14.75 6.35 -23.41
CA ASN A 158 14.03 7.12 -24.44
C ASN A 158 14.68 8.48 -24.78
N SER A 159 15.77 8.86 -24.09
CA SER A 159 16.52 10.10 -24.38
C SER A 159 17.70 9.91 -25.34
N HIS A 160 17.86 8.70 -25.90
CA HIS A 160 18.82 8.34 -26.93
C HIS A 160 18.09 7.84 -28.18
#